data_AF-A0A0V8JPT2-F1
#
_entry.id   AF-A0A0V8JPT2-F1
#
_cell.length_a   1.000
_cell.length_b   1.000
_cell.length_c   1.000
_cell.angle_alpha   90.00
_cell.angle_beta   90.00
_cell.angle_gamma   90.00
#
_symmetry.space_group_name_H-M   'P 1'
#
loop_
_entity.id
_entity.type
_entity.pdbx_description
1 polymer ?
#
loop_
_entity_poly.entity_id
_entity_poly.type
_entity_poly.pdbx_seq_one_letter_code
_entity_poly.pdbx_strand_id
1 'polypeptide(L)' 'MNQENKIANELQKMLIENLIPVSVQEDINVLSEKLANGDITLGELENKDQFVVEVIQKAKNRIG' A
#
# COMPACT_ATOMS: atom_id res chain seq x y z
N MET A 1 7.05 -7.35 -13.49
CA MET A 1 6.41 -6.69 -12.32
C MET A 1 5.73 -7.76 -11.49
N ASN A 2 6.16 -7.94 -10.24
CA ASN A 2 5.48 -8.75 -9.23
C ASN A 2 4.22 -8.04 -8.72
N GLN A 3 3.39 -8.77 -7.98
CA GLN A 3 2.16 -8.23 -7.39
C GLN A 3 2.46 -7.09 -6.40
N GLU A 4 3.57 -7.18 -5.68
CA GLU A 4 4.02 -6.15 -4.74
C GLU A 4 4.30 -4.82 -5.44
N ASN A 5 5.06 -4.80 -6.55
CA ASN A 5 5.31 -3.56 -7.29
C ASN A 5 4.04 -2.96 -7.89
N LYS A 6 3.05 -3.78 -8.27
CA LYS A 6 1.77 -3.27 -8.74
C LYS A 6 1.00 -2.57 -7.62
N ILE A 7 0.96 -3.18 -6.43
CA ILE A 7 0.29 -2.60 -5.26
C ILE A 7 1.03 -1.36 -4.79
N ALA A 8 2.35 -1.37 -4.71
CA ALA A 8 3.17 -0.22 -4.35
C ALA A 8 2.88 0.99 -5.25
N ASN A 9 2.86 0.78 -6.57
CA ASN A 9 2.53 1.83 -7.53
C ASN A 9 1.10 2.36 -7.36
N GLU A 10 0.14 1.48 -7.05
CA GLU A 10 -1.25 1.91 -6.83
C GLU A 10 -1.41 2.68 -5.51
N LEU A 11 -0.73 2.27 -4.44
CA LEU A 11 -0.69 3.01 -3.18
C LEU A 11 -0.12 4.42 -3.37
N GLN A 12 0.96 4.55 -4.15
CA GLN A 12 1.53 5.85 -4.51
C GLN A 12 0.56 6.72 -5.31
N LYS A 13 -0.18 6.15 -6.27
CA LYS A 13 -1.25 6.89 -6.97
C LYS A 13 -2.35 7.34 -6.01
N MET A 14 -2.79 6.46 -5.10
CA MET A 14 -3.83 6.78 -4.12
C MET A 14 -3.38 7.90 -3.17
N LEU A 15 -2.10 7.99 -2.82
CA LEU A 15 -1.54 9.13 -2.07
C LEU A 15 -1.69 10.44 -2.85
N ILE A 16 -1.28 10.45 -4.13
CA ILE A 16 -1.38 11.63 -5.00
C ILE A 16 -2.85 12.04 -5.23
N GLU A 17 -3.75 11.08 -5.34
CA GLU A 17 -5.20 11.28 -5.50
C GLU A 17 -5.89 11.68 -4.18
N ASN A 18 -5.17 11.77 -3.06
CA ASN A 18 -5.72 12.02 -1.71
C ASN A 18 -6.81 11.01 -1.28
N LEU A 19 -6.70 9.77 -1.74
CA LEU A 19 -7.65 8.69 -1.40
C LEU A 19 -7.27 7.94 -0.11
N ILE A 20 -6.16 8.33 0.52
CA ILE A 20 -5.64 7.73 1.75
C ILE A 20 -5.92 8.68 2.92
N PRO A 21 -6.53 8.20 4.02
CA PRO A 21 -6.73 9.01 5.21
C PRO A 21 -5.41 9.56 5.75
N VAL A 22 -5.39 10.84 6.10
CA VAL A 22 -4.18 11.55 6.58
C VAL A 22 -3.48 10.82 7.73
N SER A 23 -4.26 10.18 8.62
CA SER A 23 -3.73 9.41 9.76
C SER A 23 -2.84 8.23 9.39
N VAL A 24 -2.93 7.71 8.15
CA VAL A 24 -2.12 6.57 7.68
C VAL A 24 -1.33 6.89 6.40
N GLN A 25 -1.31 8.15 5.94
CA GLN A 25 -0.61 8.53 4.71
C GLN A 25 0.90 8.27 4.81
N GLU A 26 1.52 8.63 5.95
CA GLU A 26 2.95 8.43 6.16
C GLU A 26 3.30 6.93 6.20
N ASP A 27 2.52 6.14 6.93
CA ASP A 27 2.67 4.68 6.95
C ASP A 27 2.55 4.10 5.55
N ILE A 28 1.52 4.45 4.80
CA ILE A 28 1.33 3.93 3.44
C ILE A 28 2.46 4.36 2.51
N ASN A 29 2.95 5.59 2.63
CA ASN A 29 4.09 6.03 1.81
C ASN A 29 5.31 5.15 2.07
N VAL A 30 5.69 4.97 3.34
CA VAL A 30 6.83 4.12 3.72
C VAL A 30 6.62 2.67 3.29
N LEU A 31 5.42 2.12 3.45
CA LEU A 31 5.11 0.74 3.07
C LEU A 31 5.13 0.55 1.56
N SER A 32 4.67 1.53 0.79
CA SER A 32 4.72 1.48 -0.66
C SER A 32 6.16 1.49 -1.19
N GLU A 33 7.06 2.28 -0.58
CA GLU A 33 8.48 2.28 -0.92
C GLU A 33 9.13 0.93 -0.59
N LYS A 34 8.88 0.41 0.62
CA LYS A 34 9.38 -0.90 1.05
C LYS A 34 8.87 -2.04 0.17
N LEU A 35 7.60 -2.02 -0.22
CA LEU A 35 7.02 -2.98 -1.16
C LEU A 35 7.68 -2.89 -2.54
N ALA A 36 7.91 -1.67 -3.05
CA ALA A 36 8.54 -1.45 -4.35
C ALA A 36 10.00 -1.93 -4.41
N ASN A 37 10.71 -1.80 -3.28
CA ASN A 37 12.09 -2.26 -3.11
C ASN A 37 12.19 -3.76 -2.84
N GLY A 38 11.07 -4.42 -2.48
CA GLY A 38 11.06 -5.82 -2.05
C GLY A 38 11.59 -6.03 -0.63
N ASP A 39 11.65 -4.97 0.18
CA ASP A 39 12.06 -5.03 1.59
C ASP A 39 11.02 -5.72 2.46
N ILE A 40 9.75 -5.68 2.04
CA ILE A 40 8.62 -6.34 2.69
C ILE A 40 7.73 -7.02 1.66
N THR A 41 7.01 -8.04 2.10
CA THR A 41 6.01 -8.74 1.28
C THR A 41 4.58 -8.39 1.70
N LEU A 42 3.60 -8.69 0.84
CA LEU A 42 2.19 -8.45 1.16
C LEU A 42 1.72 -9.23 2.40
N GLY A 43 2.28 -10.41 2.67
CA GLY A 43 1.94 -11.21 3.85
C GLY A 43 2.37 -10.56 5.16
N GLU A 44 3.42 -9.74 5.15
CA GLU A 44 3.86 -8.98 6.33
C GLU A 44 2.97 -7.77 6.62
N LEU A 45 2.21 -7.32 5.62
CA LEU A 45 1.27 -6.21 5.77
C LEU A 45 -0.06 -6.63 6.40
N GLU A 46 -0.42 -7.91 6.33
CA GLU A 46 -1.67 -8.44 6.91
C GLU A 46 -1.72 -8.33 8.44
N ASN A 47 -0.55 -8.18 9.08
CA ASN A 47 -0.43 -8.02 10.53
C ASN A 47 -0.35 -6.55 11.00
N LYS A 48 -0.60 -5.58 10.10
CA LYS A 48 -0.58 -4.14 10.45
C LYS A 48 -1.94 -3.66 10.95
N ASP A 49 -1.96 -2.39 11.33
CA ASP A 49 -3.17 -1.68 11.72
C ASP A 49 -4.29 -1.91 10.69
N GLN A 50 -5.52 -2.09 11.18
CA GLN A 50 -6.68 -2.36 10.34
C GLN A 50 -6.87 -1.30 9.25
N PHE A 51 -6.61 -0.02 9.55
CA PHE A 51 -6.72 1.06 8.56
C PHE A 51 -5.70 0.90 7.42
N VAL A 52 -4.48 0.50 7.75
CA VAL A 52 -3.42 0.22 6.75
C VAL A 52 -3.82 -0.97 5.89
N VAL A 53 -4.31 -2.05 6.51
CA VAL A 53 -4.79 -3.24 5.81
C VAL A 53 -5.94 -2.89 4.86
N GLU A 54 -6.92 -2.11 5.30
CA GLU A 54 -8.05 -1.68 4.46
C GLU A 54 -7.59 -0.89 3.22
N VAL A 55 -6.62 0.01 3.39
CA VAL A 55 -6.07 0.79 2.27
C VAL A 55 -5.33 -0.10 1.28
N ILE A 56 -4.53 -1.07 1.77
CA ILE A 56 -3.83 -2.03 0.91
C ILE A 56 -4.82 -2.92 0.16
N GLN A 57 -5.90 -3.37 0.80
CA GLN A 57 -6.96 -4.12 0.14
C GLN A 57 -7.67 -3.29 -0.92
N LYS A 58 -7.92 -2.00 -0.67
CA LYS A 58 -8.45 -1.07 -1.70
C LYS A 58 -7.51 -0.96 -2.90
N ALA A 59 -6.21 -0.79 -2.67
CA ALA A 59 -5.22 -0.76 -3.74
C ALA A 59 -5.20 -2.08 -4.53
N LYS A 60 -5.25 -3.22 -3.84
CA LYS A 60 -5.32 -4.55 -4.43
C LYS A 60 -6.57 -4.75 -5.30
N ASN A 61 -7.71 -4.24 -4.87
CA ASN A 61 -8.98 -4.30 -5.63
C ASN A 61 -8.99 -3.35 -6.84
N ARG A 62 -8.23 -2.25 -6.83
CA ARG A 62 -8.13 -1.33 -7.98
C ARG A 62 -7.26 -1.88 -9.11
N ILE A 63 -6.26 -2.71 -8.79
CA ILE A 63 -5.40 -3.37 -9.79
C ILE A 63 -5.91 -4.73 -10.25
N GLY A 64 -6.92 -5.27 -9.56
CA GLY A 64 -7.50 -6.60 -9.74
C GLY A 64 -8.56 -6.65 -10.83
#